data_AF-D0N1X6-F1
#
_entry.id   AF-D0N1X6-F1
#
_cell.length_a   1.000
_cell.length_b   1.000
_cell.length_c   1.000
_cell.angle_alpha   90.00
_cell.angle_beta   90.00
_cell.angle_gamma   90.00
#
_symmetry.space_group_name_H-M   'P 1'
#
loop_
_entity.id
_entity.type
_entity.pdbx_description
1 polymer ?
#
loop_
_entity_poly.entity_id
_entity_poly.type
_entity_poly.pdbx_seq_one_letter_code
_entity_poly.pdbx_strand_id
1 'polypeptide(L)'
;MARKWFQLVGEDGNAVTSTDAVVVDIEDVVALRDAVKEKLRDSHLAGIAASDLTVFANRAEYDAKRSVLLPQSGSPVTAYGNNEDNALIVQVPKRAESDSRYLSSQTLKNKSKRQYL
;
A
#
# COMPACT_ATOMS: atom_id res chain seq x y z
N MET A 1 -21.75 8.32 -4.32
CA MET A 1 -21.36 7.52 -3.13
C MET A 1 -21.72 6.04 -3.27
N ALA A 2 -20.72 5.19 -3.49
CA ALA A 2 -20.83 3.74 -3.51
C ALA A 2 -19.91 3.13 -2.43
N ARG A 3 -20.37 2.08 -1.75
CA ARG A 3 -19.54 1.31 -0.81
C ARG A 3 -18.69 0.31 -1.57
N LYS A 4 -17.38 0.27 -1.30
CA LYS A 4 -16.44 -0.67 -1.92
C LYS A 4 -15.62 -1.37 -0.86
N TRP A 5 -15.63 -2.70 -0.92
CA TRP A 5 -14.84 -3.58 -0.07
C TRP A 5 -13.43 -3.74 -0.64
N PHE A 6 -12.44 -3.64 0.23
CA PHE A 6 -11.03 -3.80 -0.11
C PHE A 6 -10.29 -4.55 0.99
N GLN A 7 -9.16 -5.16 0.63
CA GLN A 7 -8.22 -5.78 1.55
C GLN A 7 -6.81 -5.25 1.29
N LEU A 8 -6.13 -4.80 2.34
CA LEU A 8 -4.75 -4.36 2.24
C LEU A 8 -3.81 -5.56 2.30
N VAL A 9 -2.91 -5.70 1.33
CA VAL A 9 -1.88 -6.74 1.30
C VAL A 9 -0.49 -6.11 1.23
N GLY A 10 0.48 -6.76 1.86
CA GLY A 10 1.89 -6.39 1.73
C GLY A 10 2.47 -6.96 0.44
N GLU A 11 3.67 -6.51 0.08
CA GLU A 11 4.46 -7.08 -1.02
C GLU A 11 4.67 -8.60 -0.87
N ASP A 12 4.79 -9.08 0.37
CA ASP A 12 4.87 -10.51 0.73
C ASP A 12 3.58 -11.31 0.46
N GLY A 13 2.50 -10.67 0.00
CA GLY A 13 1.19 -11.31 -0.25
C GLY A 13 0.39 -11.64 1.02
N ASN A 14 0.94 -11.32 2.19
CA ASN A 14 0.22 -11.40 3.45
C ASN A 14 -0.77 -10.25 3.61
N ALA A 15 -1.96 -10.55 4.13
CA ALA A 15 -2.95 -9.54 4.47
C ALA A 15 -2.42 -8.67 5.62
N VAL A 16 -2.30 -7.37 5.36
CA VAL A 16 -1.89 -6.36 6.36
C VAL A 16 -3.09 -5.97 7.22
N THR A 17 -4.28 -5.94 6.60
CA THR A 17 -5.55 -5.66 7.29
C THR A 17 -6.57 -6.74 6.96
N SER A 18 -7.58 -6.87 7.82
CA SER A 18 -8.83 -7.52 7.45
C SER A 18 -9.53 -6.76 6.31
N THR A 19 -10.41 -7.45 5.61
CA THR A 19 -11.29 -6.84 4.60
C THR A 19 -12.14 -5.75 5.24
N ASP A 20 -12.19 -4.59 4.61
CA ASP A 20 -12.87 -3.40 5.12
C ASP A 20 -13.55 -2.66 3.95
N ALA A 21 -14.48 -1.76 4.28
CA ALA A 21 -15.21 -0.98 3.28
C ALA A 21 -14.90 0.51 3.35
N VAL A 22 -14.75 1.14 2.18
CA VAL A 22 -14.67 2.59 1.99
C VAL A 22 -15.84 3.07 1.15
N VAL A 23 -16.27 4.30 1.39
CA VAL A 23 -17.25 4.98 0.55
C VAL A 23 -16.50 5.85 -0.43
N VAL A 24 -16.69 5.61 -1.72
CA VAL A 24 -16.12 6.43 -2.80
C VAL A 24 -17.23 7.23 -3.46
N ASP A 25 -16.97 8.49 -3.75
CA ASP A 25 -17.95 9.30 -4.48
C ASP A 25 -17.97 8.94 -5.97
N ILE A 26 -16.77 8.77 -6.53
CA ILE A 26 -16.53 8.34 -7.91
C ILE A 26 -15.97 6.92 -7.86
N GLU A 27 -16.58 5.99 -8.62
CA GLU A 27 -16.12 4.60 -8.72
C GLU A 27 -14.89 4.44 -9.63
N ASP A 28 -13.83 5.18 -9.31
CA ASP A 28 -12.54 5.15 -9.99
C ASP A 28 -11.43 4.64 -9.05
N VAL A 29 -10.38 4.05 -9.65
CA VAL A 29 -9.20 3.56 -8.92
C VAL A 29 -8.52 4.68 -8.13
N VAL A 30 -8.47 5.90 -8.66
CA VAL A 30 -7.85 7.05 -8.00
C VAL A 30 -8.64 7.43 -6.75
N ALA A 31 -9.95 7.56 -6.87
CA ALA A 31 -10.83 7.89 -5.74
C ALA A 31 -10.81 6.80 -4.65
N LEU A 32 -10.74 5.53 -5.05
CA LEU A 32 -10.56 4.41 -4.11
C LEU A 32 -9.23 4.51 -3.35
N ARG A 33 -8.12 4.77 -4.05
CA ARG A 33 -6.80 4.92 -3.41
C ARG A 33 -6.78 6.07 -2.43
N ASP A 34 -7.40 7.20 -2.79
CA ASP A 34 -7.48 8.38 -1.94
C ASP A 34 -8.30 8.10 -0.67
N ALA A 35 -9.47 7.47 -0.80
CA ALA A 35 -10.31 7.07 0.33
C ALA A 35 -9.62 6.04 1.25
N VAL A 36 -8.96 5.03 0.68
CA VAL A 36 -8.17 4.04 1.45
C VAL A 36 -7.00 4.72 2.16
N LYS A 37 -6.33 5.65 1.48
CA LYS A 37 -5.23 6.43 2.04
C LYS A 37 -5.70 7.30 3.20
N GLU A 38 -6.83 7.98 3.07
CA GLU A 38 -7.41 8.80 4.14
C GLU A 38 -7.75 7.94 5.36
N LYS A 39 -8.37 6.78 5.14
CA LYS A 39 -8.77 5.84 6.21
C LYS A 39 -7.58 5.25 6.97
N LEU A 40 -6.46 5.00 6.29
CA LEU A 40 -5.27 4.35 6.87
C LEU A 40 -4.06 5.30 6.99
N ARG A 41 -4.27 6.62 6.92
CA ARG A 41 -3.18 7.61 6.83
C ARG A 41 -2.21 7.53 8.01
N ASP A 42 -2.75 7.29 9.21
CA ASP A 42 -2.03 7.34 10.49
C ASP A 42 -1.45 5.98 10.90
N SER A 43 -1.77 4.91 10.16
CA SER A 43 -1.37 3.54 10.49
C SER A 43 -0.42 2.99 9.42
N HIS A 44 -0.90 2.07 8.59
CA HIS A 44 -0.05 1.31 7.67
C HIS A 44 0.39 2.12 6.45
N LEU A 45 -0.34 3.18 6.08
CA LEU A 45 -0.02 3.99 4.90
C LEU A 45 0.75 5.28 5.23
N ALA A 46 1.19 5.51 6.46
CA ALA A 46 1.96 6.70 6.83
C ALA A 46 3.20 6.92 5.93
N GLY A 47 3.30 8.02 5.20
CA GLY A 47 4.44 8.29 4.29
C GLY A 47 4.45 7.52 2.96
N ILE A 48 3.41 6.74 2.64
CA ILE A 48 3.23 6.11 1.31
C ILE A 48 2.21 6.93 0.51
N ALA A 49 2.52 7.31 -0.74
CA ALA A 49 1.56 8.05 -1.57
C ALA A 49 0.40 7.13 -2.01
N ALA A 50 -0.81 7.68 -2.17
CA ALA A 50 -1.95 6.93 -2.71
C ALA A 50 -1.65 6.38 -4.12
N SER A 51 -0.86 7.12 -4.92
CA SER A 51 -0.40 6.72 -6.26
C SER A 51 0.52 5.51 -6.27
N ASP A 52 1.28 5.29 -5.20
CA ASP A 52 2.19 4.15 -5.03
C ASP A 52 1.46 2.84 -4.69
N LEU A 53 0.19 2.91 -4.28
CA LEU A 53 -0.61 1.73 -4.00
C LEU A 53 -0.98 1.03 -5.31
N THR A 54 -0.81 -0.28 -5.36
CA THR A 54 -1.24 -1.09 -6.51
C THR A 54 -2.58 -1.73 -6.21
N VAL A 55 -3.57 -1.55 -7.08
CA VAL A 55 -4.92 -2.09 -6.88
C VAL A 55 -5.15 -3.24 -7.85
N PHE A 56 -5.71 -4.35 -7.38
CA PHE A 56 -6.10 -5.50 -8.18
C PHE A 56 -7.60 -5.75 -8.05
N ALA A 57 -8.17 -6.37 -9.08
CA ALA A 57 -9.61 -6.62 -9.18
C ALA A 57 -10.15 -7.51 -8.05
N ASN A 58 -9.43 -8.57 -7.68
CA ASN A 58 -9.79 -9.48 -6.59
C ASN A 58 -8.55 -10.31 -6.15
N ARG A 59 -8.73 -11.15 -5.11
CA ARG A 59 -7.69 -12.04 -4.55
C ARG A 59 -7.16 -13.05 -5.58
N ALA A 60 -8.02 -13.65 -6.39
CA ALA A 60 -7.62 -14.65 -7.39
C ALA A 60 -6.75 -14.03 -8.50
N GLU A 61 -7.08 -12.81 -8.94
CA GLU A 61 -6.33 -12.05 -9.93
C GLU A 61 -4.99 -11.54 -9.38
N TYR A 62 -4.96 -11.20 -8.08
CA TYR A 62 -3.74 -10.90 -7.35
C TYR A 62 -2.81 -12.13 -7.30
N ASP A 63 -3.35 -13.29 -6.91
CA ASP A 63 -2.59 -14.55 -6.82
C ASP A 63 -2.03 -14.97 -8.18
N ALA A 64 -2.85 -14.81 -9.23
CA ALA A 64 -2.44 -15.03 -10.60
C ALA A 64 -1.51 -13.93 -11.17
N LYS A 65 -1.28 -12.83 -10.44
CA LYS A 65 -0.56 -11.62 -10.88
C LYS A 65 -1.00 -11.12 -12.27
N ARG A 66 -2.28 -11.25 -12.59
CA ARG A 66 -2.81 -11.09 -13.95
C ARG A 66 -3.55 -9.77 -14.19
N SER A 67 -4.38 -9.33 -13.24
CA SER A 67 -5.19 -8.11 -13.41
C SER A 67 -4.82 -7.02 -12.41
N VAL A 68 -3.70 -6.34 -12.68
CA VAL A 68 -3.41 -5.04 -12.07
C VAL A 68 -4.38 -4.02 -12.65
N LEU A 69 -5.20 -3.40 -11.79
CA LEU A 69 -6.01 -2.26 -12.17
C LEU A 69 -5.11 -1.03 -12.23
N LEU A 70 -4.60 -0.76 -13.43
CA LEU A 70 -3.74 0.39 -13.70
C LEU A 70 -4.59 1.69 -13.65
N PRO A 71 -4.12 2.72 -12.93
CA PRO A 71 -4.82 3.99 -12.80
C PRO A 71 -4.95 4.75 -14.14
N GLN A 72 -4.17 4.34 -15.16
CA GLN A 72 -4.12 5.00 -16.46
C GLN A 72 -5.28 4.61 -17.40
N SER A 73 -6.08 3.60 -17.04
CA SER A 73 -7.05 3.04 -17.99
C SER A 73 -8.47 3.59 -17.85
N GLY A 74 -8.74 4.48 -16.88
CA GLY A 74 -10.11 4.96 -16.60
C GLY A 74 -11.10 3.82 -16.38
N SER A 75 -10.60 2.64 -16.02
CA SER A 75 -11.39 1.43 -15.93
C SER A 75 -12.26 1.54 -14.68
N PRO A 76 -13.59 1.60 -14.83
CA PRO A 76 -14.48 1.77 -13.70
C PRO A 76 -14.31 0.60 -12.73
N VAL A 77 -14.08 0.90 -11.44
CA VAL A 77 -14.06 -0.11 -10.39
C VAL A 77 -15.48 -0.52 -9.98
N THR A 78 -16.51 -0.03 -10.69
CA THR A 78 -17.92 -0.36 -10.49
C THR A 78 -18.18 -1.87 -10.49
N ALA A 79 -17.46 -2.64 -11.30
CA ALA A 79 -17.61 -4.09 -11.37
C ALA A 79 -16.99 -4.86 -10.18
N TYR A 80 -16.14 -4.23 -9.36
CA TYR A 80 -15.35 -4.89 -8.32
C TYR A 80 -15.66 -4.32 -6.93
N GLY A 81 -15.31 -5.05 -5.85
CA GLY A 81 -15.47 -4.57 -4.48
C GLY A 81 -16.92 -4.49 -3.97
N ASN A 82 -17.86 -5.17 -4.61
CA ASN A 82 -19.28 -5.08 -4.24
C ASN A 82 -19.59 -5.83 -2.92
N ASN A 83 -18.77 -6.84 -2.60
CA ASN A 83 -18.90 -7.71 -1.41
C ASN A 83 -17.50 -8.12 -0.90
N GLU A 84 -17.42 -8.65 0.32
CA GLU A 84 -16.17 -9.11 0.95
C GLU A 84 -15.41 -10.16 0.15
N ASP A 85 -16.12 -11.09 -0.52
CA ASP A 85 -15.53 -12.14 -1.35
C ASP A 85 -14.87 -11.59 -2.63
N ASN A 86 -15.43 -10.51 -3.17
CA ASN A 86 -14.92 -9.78 -4.33
C ASN A 86 -14.22 -8.47 -3.94
N ALA A 87 -13.62 -8.43 -2.76
CA ALA A 87 -12.91 -7.26 -2.28
C ALA A 87 -11.71 -6.92 -3.19
N LEU A 88 -11.53 -5.64 -3.46
CA LEU A 88 -10.38 -5.12 -4.20
C LEU A 88 -9.10 -5.35 -3.38
N ILE A 89 -8.05 -5.85 -4.00
CA ILE A 89 -6.79 -6.06 -3.29
C ILE A 89 -5.92 -4.82 -3.49
N VAL A 90 -5.56 -4.15 -2.39
CA VAL A 90 -4.68 -3.00 -2.40
C VAL A 90 -3.33 -3.43 -1.86
N GLN A 91 -2.37 -3.62 -2.76
CA GLN A 91 -0.99 -3.93 -2.43
C GLN A 91 -0.25 -2.66 -2.04
N VAL A 92 0.40 -2.73 -0.88
CA VAL A 92 1.29 -1.69 -0.37
C VAL A 92 2.72 -2.05 -0.75
N PRO A 93 3.46 -1.14 -1.43
CA PRO A 93 4.86 -1.38 -1.72
C PRO A 93 5.65 -1.44 -0.41
N LYS A 94 6.68 -2.29 -0.37
CA LYS A 94 7.58 -2.34 0.77
C LYS A 94 8.20 -0.96 0.91
N ARG A 95 7.97 -0.29 2.06
CA ARG A 95 8.71 0.94 2.36
C ARG A 95 10.18 0.57 2.23
N ALA A 96 10.92 1.29 1.39
CA ALA A 96 12.36 1.39 1.58
C ALA A 96 12.50 1.94 2.99
N GLU A 97 12.74 1.03 3.95
CA GLU A 97 13.11 1.35 5.31
C GLU A 97 14.19 2.40 5.17
N SER A 98 13.84 3.67 5.41
CA SER A 98 14.83 4.73 5.38
C SER A 98 15.80 4.31 6.46
N ASP A 99 16.96 3.89 5.96
CA ASP A 99 17.98 3.14 6.65
C ASP A 99 18.29 3.84 7.97
N SER A 100 17.60 3.41 9.04
CA SER A 100 17.88 3.84 10.41
C SER A 100 19.21 3.24 10.89
N ARG A 101 19.97 2.60 9.99
CA ARG A 101 21.32 2.09 10.21
C ARG A 101 22.41 3.09 9.85
N TYR A 102 22.12 4.23 9.20
CA TYR A 102 23.14 5.26 8.95
C TYR A 102 23.55 6.06 10.19
N LEU A 103 22.76 6.07 11.27
CA LEU A 103 23.12 6.84 12.47
C LEU A 103 24.09 6.09 13.41
N SER A 104 24.10 4.76 13.38
CA SER A 104 24.93 3.96 14.29
C SER A 104 26.39 3.81 13.82
N SER A 105 26.70 4.10 12.55
CA SER A 105 28.06 3.90 12.00
C SER A 105 29.01 5.08 12.25
N GLN A 106 28.51 6.24 12.70
CA GLN A 106 29.36 7.43 12.89
C GLN A 106 29.98 7.52 14.30
N THR A 107 29.57 6.68 15.25
CA THR A 107 30.07 6.78 16.65
C THR A 107 31.33 5.95 16.91
N LEU A 108 31.67 4.97 16.06
CA LEU A 108 32.82 4.08 16.30
C LEU A 108 34.13 4.52 15.61
N LYS A 109 34.09 5.43 14.63
CA LYS A 109 35.30 5.86 13.89
C LYS A 109 36.13 6.95 14.59
N ASN A 110 35.65 7.55 15.68
CA ASN A 110 36.33 8.70 16.31
C ASN A 110 37.11 8.38 17.60
N LYS A 111 37.36 7.11 17.95
CA LYS A 111 38.14 6.75 19.16
C LYS A 111 39.47 6.01 18.91
N SER A 112 39.94 5.90 17.68
CA SER A 112 41.21 5.18 17.41
C SER A 112 42.18 5.96 16.52
N LYS A 113 42.59 7.16 16.96
CA LYS A 113 43.78 7.85 16.41
C LYS A 113 44.30 8.96 17.33
N ARG A 114 44.72 8.59 18.55
CA ARG A 114 45.74 9.32 19.33
C ARG A 114 46.56 8.33 20.15
N GLN A 115 47.31 7.50 19.44
CA GLN A 115 48.52 6.89 19.97
C GLN A 115 49.47 6.77 18.80
N TYR A 116 50.31 7.77 18.56
CA TYR A 116 51.62 7.60 17.94
C TYR A 116 52.52 8.75 18.38
N LEU A 117 53.52 8.35 19.19
CA LEU A 117 54.79 9.00 19.53
C LEU A 117 54.74 10.17 20.52
#